data_AF-A0A3D4Q6D2-F1
#
_entry.id   AF-A0A3D4Q6D2-F1
#
_cell.length_a   1.000
_cell.length_b   1.000
_cell.length_c   1.000
_cell.angle_alpha   90.00
_cell.angle_beta   90.00
_cell.angle_gamma   90.00
#
_symmetry.space_group_name_H-M   'P 1'
#
loop_
_entity.id
_entity.type
_entity.pdbx_description
1 polymer ?
#
loop_
_entity_poly.entity_id
_entity_poly.type
_entity_poly.pdbx_seq_one_letter_code
_entity_poly.pdbx_strand_id
1 'polypeptide(L)'
;MPDKRQTIREAFLKAAFSFLGYIASCDGVINRDEVNRLKVHMKKMHLSEDEQRSALHLFKAGTTPDFNASQALQEFRTSTTPKLIQILLVHLISMARADGYMMEKELHALQWVAREVGYNSIVFNHLLKMIYEQDQLALSLNPPQPTQQDTYSAPSKEQAKEHKNASPNSRRPTTNHNQDLLKAYKILGVTAEMTEDEIRRTYKKLASQFHPDKLMSQGLPQDQLNATTERFKQIQAAYAFIKKYRSIYTAS
;
A
#
# COMPACT_ATOMS: atom_id res chain seq x y z
N MET A 1 -7.83 -41.40 -1.36
CA MET A 1 -8.13 -40.30 -2.29
C MET A 1 -7.93 -39.00 -1.52
N PRO A 2 -7.05 -38.08 -1.94
CA PRO A 2 -6.93 -36.79 -1.26
C PRO A 2 -8.30 -36.09 -1.23
N ASP A 3 -8.61 -35.45 -0.11
CA ASP A 3 -9.86 -34.69 0.02
C ASP A 3 -9.88 -33.59 -1.05
N LYS A 4 -10.96 -33.49 -1.82
CA LYS A 4 -11.14 -32.47 -2.85
C LYS A 4 -10.90 -31.06 -2.31
N ARG A 5 -11.22 -30.81 -1.03
CA ARG A 5 -10.92 -29.54 -0.34
C ARG A 5 -9.43 -29.30 -0.17
N GLN A 6 -8.68 -30.36 0.17
CA GLN A 6 -7.24 -30.30 0.32
C GLN A 6 -6.55 -30.02 -1.02
N THR A 7 -6.97 -30.69 -2.10
CA THR A 7 -6.44 -30.42 -3.45
C THR A 7 -6.69 -28.98 -3.91
N ILE A 8 -7.87 -28.43 -3.63
CA ILE A 8 -8.18 -27.02 -3.93
C ILE A 8 -7.30 -26.06 -3.11
N ARG A 9 -7.09 -26.35 -1.82
CA ARG A 9 -6.22 -25.55 -0.94
C ARG A 9 -4.78 -25.58 -1.43
N GLU A 10 -4.25 -26.75 -1.76
CA GLU A 10 -2.88 -26.90 -2.28
C GLU A 10 -2.69 -26.14 -3.59
N ALA A 11 -3.64 -26.26 -4.53
CA ALA A 11 -3.61 -25.49 -5.78
C ALA A 11 -3.64 -23.97 -5.54
N PHE A 12 -4.46 -23.52 -4.59
CA PHE A 12 -4.53 -22.12 -4.19
C PHE A 12 -3.21 -21.62 -3.60
N LEU A 13 -2.61 -22.36 -2.66
CA LEU A 13 -1.34 -21.99 -2.05
C LEU A 13 -0.20 -21.99 -3.09
N LYS A 14 -0.17 -22.99 -3.98
CA LYS A 14 0.77 -23.04 -5.11
C LYS A 14 0.68 -21.77 -5.95
N ALA A 15 -0.53 -21.38 -6.37
CA ALA A 15 -0.74 -20.17 -7.15
C ALA A 15 -0.34 -18.91 -6.36
N ALA A 16 -0.89 -18.73 -5.16
CA ALA A 16 -0.66 -17.55 -4.34
C ALA A 16 0.82 -17.28 -4.12
N PHE A 17 1.57 -18.25 -3.61
CA PHE A 17 2.97 -18.02 -3.26
C PHE A 17 3.88 -17.91 -4.47
N SER A 18 3.61 -18.65 -5.56
CA SER A 18 4.39 -18.50 -6.79
C SER A 18 4.20 -17.10 -7.42
N PHE A 19 2.96 -16.59 -7.46
CA PHE A 19 2.69 -15.25 -7.97
C PHE A 19 3.23 -14.14 -7.07
N LEU A 20 3.19 -14.32 -5.74
CA LEU A 20 3.84 -13.38 -4.82
C LEU A 20 5.35 -13.30 -5.09
N GLY A 21 6.01 -14.43 -5.35
CA GLY A 21 7.43 -14.47 -5.73
C GLY A 21 7.69 -13.73 -7.04
N TYR A 22 6.89 -14.02 -8.07
CA TYR A 22 6.98 -13.34 -9.36
C TYR A 22 6.80 -11.82 -9.24
N ILE A 23 5.77 -11.37 -8.54
CA ILE A 23 5.47 -9.96 -8.31
C ILE A 23 6.62 -9.28 -7.56
N ALA A 24 7.13 -9.89 -6.49
CA ALA A 24 8.26 -9.34 -5.71
C ALA A 24 9.55 -9.27 -6.54
N SER A 25 9.78 -10.22 -7.45
CA SER A 25 10.97 -10.22 -8.32
C SER A 25 10.97 -9.11 -9.38
N CYS A 26 9.80 -8.53 -9.68
CA CYS A 26 9.67 -7.51 -10.73
C CYS A 26 10.46 -6.23 -10.40
N ASP A 27 10.57 -5.87 -9.13
CA ASP A 27 11.19 -4.63 -8.69
C ASP A 27 12.68 -4.76 -8.28
N GLY A 28 13.16 -5.95 -7.96
CA GLY A 28 14.58 -6.20 -7.71
C GLY A 28 14.87 -7.33 -6.73
N VAL A 29 16.02 -7.23 -6.05
CA VAL A 29 16.45 -8.23 -5.07
C VAL A 29 15.55 -8.17 -3.84
N ILE A 30 15.03 -9.33 -3.46
CA ILE A 30 14.15 -9.44 -2.31
C ILE A 30 14.91 -9.13 -1.02
N ASN A 31 14.38 -8.19 -0.23
CA ASN A 31 14.98 -7.75 1.03
C ASN A 31 14.40 -8.49 2.25
N ARG A 32 15.01 -8.27 3.42
CA ARG A 32 14.62 -8.93 4.68
C ARG A 32 13.19 -8.56 5.12
N ASP A 33 12.76 -7.34 4.82
CA ASP A 33 11.45 -6.84 5.21
C ASP A 33 10.35 -7.49 4.39
N GLU A 34 10.55 -7.72 3.09
CA GLU A 34 9.63 -8.48 2.22
C GLU A 34 9.44 -9.91 2.73
N VAL A 35 10.54 -10.58 3.12
CA VAL A 35 10.48 -11.93 3.71
C VAL A 35 9.75 -11.92 5.06
N ASN A 36 9.97 -10.90 5.90
CA ASN A 36 9.26 -10.77 7.17
C ASN A 36 7.75 -10.55 6.96
N ARG A 37 7.37 -9.70 6.00
CA ARG A 37 5.97 -9.45 5.63
C ARG A 37 5.29 -10.71 5.11
N LEU A 38 5.99 -11.47 4.27
CA LEU A 38 5.53 -12.77 3.78
C LEU A 38 5.22 -13.73 4.94
N LYS A 39 6.12 -13.83 5.93
CA LYS A 39 5.90 -14.66 7.13
C LYS A 39 4.70 -14.19 7.95
N VAL A 40 4.53 -12.87 8.13
CA VAL A 40 3.36 -12.32 8.83
C VAL A 40 2.07 -12.65 8.09
N HIS A 41 2.07 -12.56 6.75
CA HIS A 41 0.92 -12.91 5.94
C HIS A 41 0.58 -14.41 6.00
N MET A 42 1.58 -15.29 5.94
CA MET A 42 1.39 -16.72 6.14
C MET A 42 0.72 -17.05 7.49
N LYS A 43 1.10 -16.34 8.57
CA LYS A 43 0.45 -16.47 9.88
C LYS A 43 -1.00 -15.99 9.85
N LYS A 44 -1.30 -14.87 9.19
CA LYS A 44 -2.68 -14.36 9.01
C LYS A 44 -3.56 -15.32 8.20
N MET A 45 -2.97 -16.09 7.29
CA MET A 45 -3.66 -17.15 6.54
C MET A 45 -3.87 -18.44 7.36
N HIS A 46 -3.41 -18.49 8.62
CA HIS A 46 -3.48 -19.67 9.49
C HIS A 46 -2.82 -20.91 8.87
N LEU A 47 -1.66 -20.74 8.23
CA LEU A 47 -0.88 -21.85 7.67
C LEU A 47 -0.13 -22.62 8.77
N SER A 48 -0.12 -23.94 8.68
CA SER A 48 0.72 -24.81 9.52
C SER A 48 2.21 -24.59 9.23
N GLU A 49 3.10 -25.04 10.11
CA GLU A 49 4.55 -24.93 9.91
C GLU A 49 5.03 -25.59 8.60
N ASP A 50 4.44 -26.73 8.24
CA ASP A 50 4.77 -27.42 6.97
C ASP A 50 4.25 -26.66 5.76
N GLU A 51 3.04 -26.09 5.85
CA GLU A 51 2.49 -25.22 4.81
C GLU A 51 3.33 -23.94 4.65
N GLN A 52 3.84 -23.36 5.74
CA GLN A 52 4.73 -22.20 5.70
C GLN A 52 6.06 -22.51 4.99
N ARG A 53 6.66 -23.68 5.27
CA ARG A 53 7.86 -24.15 4.58
C ARG A 53 7.63 -24.34 3.08
N SER A 54 6.52 -25.00 2.72
CA SER A 54 6.12 -25.19 1.32
C SER A 54 5.86 -23.87 0.61
N ALA A 55 5.14 -22.96 1.27
CA ALA A 55 4.85 -21.62 0.76
C ALA A 55 6.12 -20.79 0.53
N LEU A 56 7.14 -20.90 1.39
CA LEU A 56 8.44 -20.26 1.17
C LEU A 56 9.18 -20.85 -0.03
N HIS A 57 9.10 -22.17 -0.24
CA HIS A 57 9.68 -22.83 -1.40
C HIS A 57 9.00 -22.37 -2.70
N LEU A 58 7.67 -22.32 -2.71
CA LEU A 58 6.87 -21.82 -3.84
C LEU A 58 7.17 -20.35 -4.15
N PHE A 59 7.30 -19.53 -3.11
CA PHE A 59 7.68 -18.13 -3.26
C PHE A 59 9.04 -17.99 -3.93
N LYS A 60 10.07 -18.71 -3.46
CA LYS A 60 11.40 -18.71 -4.08
C LYS A 60 11.37 -19.23 -5.53
N ALA A 61 10.58 -20.25 -5.82
CA ALA A 61 10.42 -20.75 -7.18
C ALA A 61 9.86 -19.66 -8.11
N GLY A 62 8.88 -18.88 -7.63
CA GLY A 62 8.28 -17.76 -8.36
C GLY A 62 9.25 -16.62 -8.68
N THR A 63 10.37 -16.50 -7.97
CA THR A 63 11.39 -15.46 -8.18
C THR A 63 12.46 -15.86 -9.19
N THR A 64 12.40 -17.10 -9.70
CA THR A 64 13.36 -17.60 -10.67
C THR A 64 13.00 -17.08 -12.07
N PRO A 65 14.00 -16.81 -12.93
CA PRO A 65 13.74 -16.38 -14.32
C PRO A 65 13.03 -17.46 -15.15
N ASP A 66 13.12 -18.72 -14.75
CA ASP A 66 12.46 -19.86 -15.40
C ASP A 66 10.97 -19.98 -15.03
N PHE A 67 10.48 -19.17 -14.09
CA PHE A 67 9.08 -19.22 -13.68
C PHE A 67 8.16 -18.68 -14.78
N ASN A 68 7.38 -19.57 -15.38
CA ASN A 68 6.37 -19.21 -16.37
C ASN A 68 5.04 -18.79 -15.70
N ALA A 69 4.92 -17.50 -15.40
CA ALA A 69 3.74 -16.92 -14.77
C ALA A 69 2.46 -17.15 -15.60
N SER A 70 2.53 -17.05 -16.93
CA SER A 70 1.37 -17.22 -17.82
C SER A 70 0.80 -18.63 -17.75
N GLN A 71 1.68 -19.65 -17.83
CA GLN A 71 1.28 -21.05 -17.74
C GLN A 71 0.70 -21.37 -16.36
N ALA A 72 1.37 -20.95 -15.28
CA ALA A 72 0.89 -21.17 -13.92
C ALA A 72 -0.51 -20.56 -13.69
N LEU A 73 -0.79 -19.42 -14.34
CA LEU A 73 -2.06 -18.71 -14.17
C LEU A 73 -3.17 -19.39 -14.97
N GLN A 74 -2.85 -19.88 -16.17
CA GLN A 74 -3.76 -20.68 -16.98
C GLN A 74 -4.13 -21.98 -16.27
N GLU A 75 -3.14 -22.71 -15.74
CA GLU A 75 -3.36 -23.93 -14.94
C GLU A 75 -4.32 -23.62 -13.78
N PHE A 76 -4.03 -22.61 -12.97
CA PHE A 76 -4.88 -22.24 -11.84
C PHE A 76 -6.30 -21.84 -12.29
N ARG A 77 -6.43 -21.05 -13.35
CA ARG A 77 -7.73 -20.58 -13.87
C ARG A 77 -8.62 -21.74 -14.32
N THR A 78 -8.06 -22.76 -14.95
CA THR A 78 -8.82 -23.93 -15.43
C THR A 78 -9.29 -24.86 -14.31
N SER A 79 -8.62 -24.85 -13.15
CA SER A 79 -8.89 -25.75 -12.04
C SER A 79 -9.56 -25.08 -10.83
N THR A 80 -10.04 -23.84 -10.96
CA THR A 80 -10.50 -23.03 -9.83
C THR A 80 -11.88 -22.40 -10.04
N THR A 81 -12.37 -21.67 -9.05
CA THR A 81 -13.63 -20.93 -9.12
C THR A 81 -13.38 -19.41 -9.20
N PRO A 82 -14.30 -18.62 -9.77
CA PRO A 82 -14.18 -17.15 -9.78
C PRO A 82 -14.00 -16.55 -8.37
N LYS A 83 -14.61 -17.17 -7.35
CA LYS A 83 -14.45 -16.72 -5.96
C LYS A 83 -13.02 -16.90 -5.46
N LEU A 84 -12.36 -18.01 -5.78
CA LEU A 84 -10.96 -18.25 -5.39
C LEU A 84 -9.99 -17.36 -6.15
N ILE A 85 -10.29 -17.02 -7.41
CA ILE A 85 -9.54 -16.00 -8.16
C ILE A 85 -9.64 -14.64 -7.45
N GLN A 86 -10.82 -14.25 -7.02
CA GLN A 86 -11.01 -13.01 -6.25
C GLN A 86 -10.17 -13.03 -4.97
N ILE A 87 -10.19 -14.13 -4.21
CA ILE A 87 -9.42 -14.28 -2.97
C ILE A 87 -7.91 -14.24 -3.27
N LEU A 88 -7.46 -14.87 -4.35
CA LEU A 88 -6.08 -14.81 -4.81
C LEU A 88 -5.67 -13.35 -5.04
N LEU A 89 -6.43 -12.61 -5.86
CA LEU A 89 -6.13 -11.20 -6.14
C LEU A 89 -6.08 -10.35 -4.87
N VAL A 90 -6.99 -10.56 -3.93
CA VAL A 90 -6.96 -9.88 -2.62
C VAL A 90 -5.64 -10.16 -1.90
N HIS A 91 -5.19 -11.42 -1.85
CA HIS A 91 -3.93 -11.77 -1.19
C HIS A 91 -2.72 -11.16 -1.89
N LEU A 92 -2.68 -11.20 -3.22
CA LEU A 92 -1.59 -10.59 -4.01
C LEU A 92 -1.50 -9.08 -3.75
N ILE A 93 -2.64 -8.38 -3.74
CA ILE A 93 -2.70 -6.94 -3.48
C ILE A 93 -2.34 -6.62 -2.03
N SER A 94 -2.85 -7.37 -1.05
CA SER A 94 -2.56 -7.16 0.37
C SER A 94 -1.07 -7.36 0.70
N MET A 95 -0.42 -8.32 0.04
CA MET A 95 1.01 -8.59 0.23
C MET A 95 1.92 -7.56 -0.43
N ALA A 96 1.63 -7.20 -1.68
CA ALA A 96 2.36 -6.17 -2.42
C ALA A 96 2.22 -4.76 -1.79
N ARG A 97 1.43 -4.62 -0.73
CA ARG A 97 1.22 -3.39 0.03
C ARG A 97 1.54 -3.50 1.50
N ALA A 98 2.10 -4.62 1.95
CA ALA A 98 2.28 -4.86 3.38
C ALA A 98 3.25 -3.87 4.07
N ASP A 99 4.01 -3.08 3.31
CA ASP A 99 4.86 -1.96 3.75
C ASP A 99 4.23 -0.58 3.49
N GLY A 100 2.99 -0.52 3.01
CA GLY A 100 2.30 0.71 2.62
C GLY A 100 2.66 1.23 1.22
N TYR A 101 3.54 0.55 0.49
CA TYR A 101 4.08 1.01 -0.79
C TYR A 101 4.07 -0.09 -1.85
N MET A 102 3.19 0.05 -2.84
CA MET A 102 3.27 -0.77 -4.04
C MET A 102 4.18 -0.07 -5.06
N MET A 103 5.22 -0.76 -5.52
CA MET A 103 6.08 -0.26 -6.57
C MET A 103 5.39 -0.34 -7.94
N GLU A 104 5.87 0.45 -8.91
CA GLU A 104 5.21 0.56 -10.22
C GLU A 104 5.23 -0.76 -11.00
N LYS A 105 6.30 -1.55 -10.87
CA LYS A 105 6.39 -2.84 -11.56
C LYS A 105 5.56 -3.91 -10.87
N GLU A 106 5.51 -3.94 -9.54
CA GLU A 106 4.52 -4.74 -8.80
C GLU A 106 3.07 -4.42 -9.21
N LEU A 107 2.73 -3.14 -9.36
CA LEU A 107 1.40 -2.72 -9.82
C LEU A 107 1.12 -3.20 -11.25
N HIS A 108 2.09 -3.08 -12.16
CA HIS A 108 1.96 -3.57 -13.53
C HIS A 108 1.81 -5.10 -13.56
N ALA A 109 2.57 -5.82 -12.74
CA ALA A 109 2.46 -7.28 -12.60
C ALA A 109 1.07 -7.68 -12.06
N LEU A 110 0.55 -6.97 -11.06
CA LEU A 110 -0.80 -7.19 -10.53
C LEU A 110 -1.90 -6.87 -11.55
N GLN A 111 -1.77 -5.78 -12.30
CA GLN A 111 -2.70 -5.43 -13.38
C GLN A 111 -2.68 -6.47 -14.51
N TRP A 112 -1.49 -7.00 -14.82
CA TRP A 112 -1.34 -8.08 -15.78
C TRP A 112 -2.01 -9.36 -15.27
N VAL A 113 -1.72 -9.82 -14.05
CA VAL A 113 -2.37 -11.00 -13.44
C VAL A 113 -3.89 -10.81 -13.44
N ALA A 114 -4.39 -9.65 -13.01
CA ALA A 114 -5.81 -9.33 -12.98
C ALA A 114 -6.46 -9.46 -14.36
N ARG A 115 -5.82 -8.92 -15.41
CA ARG A 115 -6.30 -9.02 -16.79
C ARG A 115 -6.41 -10.47 -17.26
N GLU A 116 -5.36 -11.26 -17.02
CA GLU A 116 -5.30 -12.67 -17.42
C GLU A 116 -6.37 -13.53 -16.74
N VAL A 117 -6.74 -13.20 -15.50
CA VAL A 117 -7.84 -13.88 -14.80
C VAL A 117 -9.23 -13.30 -15.11
N GLY A 118 -9.33 -12.33 -16.02
CA GLY A 118 -10.58 -11.77 -16.53
C GLY A 118 -11.08 -10.51 -15.81
N TYR A 119 -10.25 -9.83 -15.01
CA TYR A 119 -10.59 -8.57 -14.37
C TYR A 119 -10.23 -7.39 -15.26
N ASN A 120 -11.25 -6.59 -15.56
CA ASN A 120 -11.13 -5.26 -16.16
C ASN A 120 -10.40 -4.30 -15.19
N SER A 121 -9.62 -3.36 -15.74
CA SER A 121 -8.93 -2.30 -14.99
C SER A 121 -9.82 -1.53 -14.02
N ILE A 122 -11.08 -1.24 -14.36
CA ILE A 122 -12.06 -0.56 -13.49
C ILE A 122 -12.35 -1.39 -12.24
N VAL A 123 -12.64 -2.68 -12.41
CA VAL A 123 -12.95 -3.59 -11.30
C VAL A 123 -11.71 -3.80 -10.42
N PHE A 124 -10.55 -3.93 -11.05
CA PHE A 124 -9.27 -4.01 -10.34
C PHE A 124 -8.99 -2.73 -9.53
N ASN A 125 -9.17 -1.55 -10.12
CA ASN A 125 -8.99 -0.27 -9.44
C ASN A 125 -9.99 -0.09 -8.28
N HIS A 126 -11.22 -0.54 -8.44
CA HIS A 126 -12.20 -0.53 -7.35
C HIS A 126 -11.81 -1.50 -6.22
N LEU A 127 -11.38 -2.71 -6.53
CA LEU A 127 -10.88 -3.68 -5.55
C LEU A 127 -9.66 -3.11 -4.80
N LEU A 128 -8.73 -2.54 -5.54
CA LEU A 128 -7.56 -1.86 -5.01
C LEU A 128 -7.99 -0.74 -4.04
N LYS A 129 -8.92 0.12 -4.44
CA LYS A 129 -9.48 1.21 -3.63
C LYS A 129 -10.14 0.70 -2.35
N MET A 130 -10.99 -0.33 -2.42
CA MET A 130 -11.62 -0.90 -1.23
C MET A 130 -10.58 -1.41 -0.23
N ILE A 131 -9.52 -2.08 -0.71
CA ILE A 131 -8.44 -2.57 0.15
C ILE A 131 -7.62 -1.39 0.72
N TYR A 132 -7.38 -0.32 -0.04
CA TYR A 132 -6.78 0.94 0.49
C TYR A 132 -7.62 1.56 1.62
N GLU A 133 -8.94 1.58 1.48
CA GLU A 133 -9.85 2.22 2.44
C GLU A 133 -10.06 1.38 3.71
N GLN A 134 -10.03 0.05 3.60
CA GLN A 134 -10.15 -0.87 4.73
C GLN A 134 -8.99 -0.72 5.74
N ASP A 135 -7.77 -0.49 5.25
CA ASP A 135 -6.60 -0.23 6.09
C ASP A 135 -6.66 1.13 6.80
N GLN A 136 -7.22 2.16 6.15
CA GLN A 136 -7.39 3.50 6.75
C GLN A 136 -8.42 3.49 7.90
N LEU A 137 -9.46 2.65 7.78
CA LEU A 137 -10.44 2.45 8.84
C LEU A 137 -9.87 1.68 10.03
N ALA A 138 -8.98 0.70 9.81
CA ALA A 138 -8.31 -0.01 10.89
C ALA A 138 -7.42 0.92 11.75
N LEU A 139 -6.82 1.95 11.14
CA LEU A 139 -6.08 3.00 11.84
C LEU A 139 -6.99 4.02 12.54
N SER A 140 -8.23 4.19 12.05
CA SER A 140 -9.24 5.10 12.63
C SER A 140 -10.00 4.50 13.83
N LEU A 141 -10.03 3.18 13.98
CA LEU A 141 -10.82 2.48 15.01
C LEU A 141 -10.04 2.22 16.31
N ASN A 142 -8.74 2.49 16.34
CA ASN A 142 -7.93 2.31 17.55
C ASN A 142 -6.98 3.51 17.74
N PRO A 143 -7.48 4.67 18.19
CA PRO A 143 -6.60 5.76 18.61
C PRO A 143 -5.73 5.26 19.79
N PRO A 144 -4.41 5.50 19.80
CA PRO A 144 -3.59 5.23 20.97
C PRO A 144 -4.18 5.99 22.16
N GLN A 145 -4.58 5.26 23.20
CA GLN A 145 -5.07 5.86 24.43
C GLN A 145 -3.93 6.70 25.04
N PRO A 146 -4.19 7.96 25.43
CA PRO A 146 -3.21 8.74 26.16
C PRO A 146 -3.00 8.10 27.53
N THR A 147 -1.80 7.57 27.76
CA THR A 147 -1.32 7.17 29.08
C THR A 147 -1.22 8.40 29.97
N GLN A 148 -1.98 8.39 31.06
CA GLN A 148 -1.98 9.42 32.10
C GLN A 148 -0.69 9.33 32.92
N GLN A 149 0.13 10.38 32.92
CA GLN A 149 0.92 10.87 34.06
C GLN A 149 1.83 12.01 33.58
N ASP A 150 1.45 13.25 33.84
CA ASP A 150 2.06 14.01 34.93
C ASP A 150 1.43 15.39 35.10
N THR A 151 1.18 15.67 36.38
CA THR A 151 0.63 16.85 37.03
C THR A 151 1.51 18.08 36.81
N TYR A 152 0.93 19.23 36.46
CA TYR A 152 1.35 20.54 36.99
C TYR A 152 0.22 21.57 36.84
N SER A 153 0.02 22.32 37.93
CA SER A 153 -1.08 23.24 38.16
C SER A 153 -0.81 24.66 37.66
N ALA A 154 -1.91 25.32 37.25
CA ALA A 154 -2.24 26.76 37.35
C ALA A 154 -1.68 27.76 36.30
N PRO A 155 -2.30 28.95 36.13
CA PRO A 155 -3.72 29.28 36.17
C PRO A 155 -4.22 30.11 34.96
N SER A 156 -5.54 30.22 34.92
CA SER A 156 -6.49 30.96 34.08
C SER A 156 -6.09 32.36 33.58
N LYS A 157 -6.57 32.74 32.38
CA LYS A 157 -7.32 33.99 32.09
C LYS A 157 -7.94 34.01 30.67
N GLU A 158 -9.25 33.71 30.63
CA GLU A 158 -10.31 34.69 30.33
C GLU A 158 -10.50 35.34 28.92
N GLN A 159 -11.76 35.25 28.45
CA GLN A 159 -12.53 36.10 27.52
C GLN A 159 -12.30 36.01 25.98
N ALA A 160 -13.30 35.53 25.21
CA ALA A 160 -14.43 36.35 24.71
C ALA A 160 -15.20 35.70 23.52
N LYS A 161 -16.52 35.51 23.72
CA LYS A 161 -17.69 35.86 22.87
C LYS A 161 -17.71 35.51 21.35
N GLU A 162 -18.50 34.50 21.04
CA GLU A 162 -19.73 34.50 20.19
C GLU A 162 -19.96 35.67 19.19
N HIS A 163 -20.29 35.34 17.93
CA HIS A 163 -21.45 35.88 17.17
C HIS A 163 -21.66 35.17 15.82
N LYS A 164 -22.93 35.15 15.41
CA LYS A 164 -23.61 34.27 14.42
C LYS A 164 -23.68 34.84 12.99
N ASN A 165 -24.09 33.94 12.07
CA ASN A 165 -24.84 34.12 10.81
C ASN A 165 -24.10 34.46 9.50
N ALA A 166 -24.17 33.57 8.51
CA ALA A 166 -24.91 33.77 7.24
C ALA A 166 -24.81 32.55 6.31
N SER A 167 -25.91 32.24 5.62
CA SER A 167 -26.14 31.09 4.73
C SER A 167 -25.69 31.38 3.27
N PRO A 168 -25.92 30.50 2.28
CA PRO A 168 -24.89 29.96 1.39
C PRO A 168 -24.83 30.70 0.04
N ASN A 169 -23.66 30.77 -0.58
CA ASN A 169 -23.61 31.12 -2.00
C ASN A 169 -22.56 30.31 -2.77
N SER A 170 -23.07 29.53 -3.73
CA SER A 170 -22.34 28.79 -4.75
C SER A 170 -21.35 29.69 -5.49
N ARG A 171 -20.04 29.43 -5.35
CA ARG A 171 -19.03 29.85 -6.32
C ARG A 171 -18.00 28.73 -6.53
N ARG A 172 -17.83 28.36 -7.80
CA ARG A 172 -16.97 27.28 -8.34
C ARG A 172 -15.53 27.32 -7.78
N PRO A 173 -14.91 26.17 -7.43
CA PRO A 173 -13.54 26.12 -6.94
C PRO A 173 -12.53 25.79 -8.06
N THR A 174 -12.11 26.77 -8.87
CA THR A 174 -11.05 26.55 -9.88
C THR A 174 -9.70 27.20 -9.54
N THR A 175 -9.60 27.96 -8.45
CA THR A 175 -8.35 28.66 -8.07
C THR A 175 -7.47 27.87 -7.07
N ASN A 176 -8.05 26.93 -6.30
CA ASN A 176 -7.31 26.21 -5.23
C ASN A 176 -6.36 25.13 -5.75
N HIS A 177 -6.71 24.52 -6.89
CA HIS A 177 -6.05 23.35 -7.46
C HIS A 177 -4.58 23.62 -7.81
N ASN A 178 -4.26 24.83 -8.31
CA ASN A 178 -2.89 25.23 -8.64
C ASN A 178 -2.05 25.55 -7.39
N GLN A 179 -2.65 26.18 -6.37
CA GLN A 179 -1.98 26.44 -5.09
C GLN A 179 -1.65 25.15 -4.36
N ASP A 180 -2.54 24.16 -4.38
CA ASP A 180 -2.31 22.86 -3.75
C ASP A 180 -1.26 22.04 -4.51
N LEU A 181 -1.15 22.20 -5.83
CA LEU A 181 -0.08 21.61 -6.63
C LEU A 181 1.30 22.22 -6.29
N LEU A 182 1.37 23.54 -6.18
CA LEU A 182 2.57 24.26 -5.75
C LEU A 182 3.00 23.85 -4.34
N LYS A 183 2.05 23.64 -3.42
CA LYS A 183 2.34 23.11 -2.08
C LYS A 183 2.89 21.69 -2.15
N ALA A 184 2.31 20.81 -2.97
CA ALA A 184 2.79 19.44 -3.13
C ALA A 184 4.23 19.39 -3.68
N TYR A 185 4.56 20.22 -4.67
CA TYR A 185 5.92 20.35 -5.18
C TYR A 185 6.90 20.83 -4.10
N LYS A 186 6.51 21.83 -3.30
CA LYS A 186 7.31 22.30 -2.16
C LYS A 186 7.53 21.24 -1.09
N ILE A 187 6.51 20.43 -0.77
CA ILE A 187 6.61 19.37 0.23
C ILE A 187 7.64 18.31 -0.18
N LEU A 188 7.70 17.96 -1.47
CA LEU A 188 8.68 17.03 -2.01
C LEU A 188 10.03 17.66 -2.35
N GLY A 189 10.14 19.00 -2.34
CA GLY A 189 11.35 19.70 -2.76
C GLY A 189 11.66 19.52 -4.25
N VAL A 190 10.64 19.35 -5.08
CA VAL A 190 10.75 19.15 -6.54
C VAL A 190 10.10 20.30 -7.29
N THR A 191 10.46 20.50 -8.56
CA THR A 191 9.88 21.55 -9.41
C THR A 191 8.91 20.97 -10.44
N ALA A 192 8.06 21.81 -11.00
CA ALA A 192 7.11 21.42 -12.05
C ALA A 192 7.80 21.01 -13.37
N GLU A 193 9.10 21.33 -13.53
CA GLU A 193 9.92 21.00 -14.71
C GLU A 193 10.57 19.62 -14.60
N MET A 194 10.65 19.06 -13.38
CA MET A 194 11.25 17.74 -13.18
C MET A 194 10.40 16.64 -13.84
N THR A 195 11.08 15.66 -14.42
CA THR A 195 10.46 14.48 -15.03
C THR A 195 9.77 13.61 -13.98
N GLU A 196 8.87 12.73 -14.42
CA GLU A 196 8.16 11.84 -13.50
C GLU A 196 9.11 10.91 -12.73
N ASP A 197 10.15 10.41 -13.41
CA ASP A 197 11.19 9.58 -12.79
C ASP A 197 12.00 10.32 -11.74
N GLU A 198 12.33 11.60 -11.97
CA GLU A 198 13.04 12.42 -10.98
C GLU A 198 12.17 12.70 -9.75
N ILE A 199 10.89 13.03 -9.94
CA ILE A 199 9.96 13.22 -8.83
C ILE A 199 9.80 11.93 -8.02
N ARG A 200 9.70 10.78 -8.71
CA ARG A 200 9.59 9.46 -8.08
C ARG A 200 10.83 9.09 -7.28
N ARG A 201 12.02 9.38 -7.80
CA ARG A 201 13.30 9.17 -7.08
C ARG A 201 13.37 10.03 -5.82
N THR A 202 13.01 11.30 -5.92
CA THR A 202 12.99 12.21 -4.77
C THR A 202 11.99 11.76 -3.71
N TYR A 203 10.80 11.33 -4.13
CA TYR A 203 9.80 10.74 -3.24
C TYR A 203 10.35 9.51 -2.51
N LYS A 204 10.94 8.54 -3.23
CA LYS A 204 11.52 7.32 -2.62
C LYS A 204 12.60 7.65 -1.58
N LYS A 205 13.45 8.63 -1.88
CA LYS A 205 14.49 9.11 -0.96
C LYS A 205 13.88 9.70 0.32
N LEU A 206 12.88 10.57 0.18
CA LEU A 206 12.20 11.20 1.32
C LEU A 206 11.40 10.18 2.14
N ALA A 207 10.67 9.26 1.49
CA ALA A 207 9.93 8.21 2.18
C ALA A 207 10.85 7.30 3.00
N SER A 208 12.02 6.91 2.45
CA SER A 208 13.02 6.11 3.20
C SER A 208 13.64 6.89 4.36
N GLN A 209 13.79 8.21 4.23
CA GLN A 209 14.37 9.06 5.26
C GLN A 209 13.42 9.29 6.43
N PHE A 210 12.12 9.44 6.16
CA PHE A 210 11.09 9.71 7.15
C PHE A 210 10.28 8.46 7.52
N HIS A 211 10.79 7.26 7.22
CA HIS A 211 10.06 6.02 7.49
C HIS A 211 9.95 5.76 8.99
N PRO A 212 8.73 5.55 9.54
CA PRO A 212 8.53 5.41 10.97
C PRO A 212 9.26 4.20 11.55
N ASP A 213 9.32 3.07 10.84
CA ASP A 213 10.02 1.85 11.27
C ASP A 213 11.54 2.05 11.40
N LYS A 214 12.16 2.73 10.42
CA LYS A 214 13.60 3.00 10.43
C LYS A 214 14.00 3.89 11.60
N LEU A 215 13.14 4.83 11.97
CA LEU A 215 13.41 5.79 13.03
C LEU A 215 13.01 5.28 14.41
N MET A 216 12.03 4.38 14.51
CA MET A 216 11.79 3.59 15.72
C MET A 216 13.02 2.74 16.06
N SER A 217 13.69 2.15 15.06
CA SER A 217 14.94 1.40 15.26
C SER A 217 16.13 2.26 15.73
N GLN A 218 16.06 3.58 15.54
CA GLN A 218 17.09 4.54 15.96
C GLN A 218 16.84 5.14 17.35
N GLY A 219 15.77 4.73 18.05
CA GLY A 219 15.52 5.12 19.44
C GLY A 219 15.15 6.61 19.61
N LEU A 220 14.47 7.21 18.63
CA LEU A 220 14.07 8.62 18.71
C LEU A 220 13.01 8.86 19.80
N PRO A 221 13.00 10.06 20.43
CA PRO A 221 11.94 10.49 21.34
C PRO A 221 10.56 10.45 20.67
N GLN A 222 9.51 10.19 21.45
CA GLN A 222 8.15 9.99 20.97
C GLN A 222 7.60 11.19 20.18
N ASP A 223 7.95 12.42 20.58
CA ASP A 223 7.57 13.63 19.85
C ASP A 223 8.21 13.73 18.46
N GLN A 224 9.45 13.27 18.32
CA GLN A 224 10.14 13.24 17.03
C GLN A 224 9.61 12.13 16.13
N LEU A 225 9.20 10.98 16.70
CA LEU A 225 8.51 9.92 15.96
C LEU A 225 7.16 10.40 15.42
N ASN A 226 6.39 11.14 16.22
CA ASN A 226 5.12 11.73 15.81
C ASN A 226 5.30 12.76 14.69
N ALA A 227 6.24 13.69 14.85
CA ALA A 227 6.56 14.69 13.83
C ALA A 227 7.05 14.06 12.52
N THR A 228 7.83 12.98 12.61
CA THR A 228 8.29 12.24 11.43
C THR A 228 7.16 11.50 10.73
N THR A 229 6.29 10.84 11.50
CA THR A 229 5.11 10.14 10.96
C THR A 229 4.19 11.13 10.25
N GLU A 230 4.00 12.32 10.81
CA GLU A 230 3.23 13.39 10.18
C GLU A 230 3.91 13.89 8.91
N ARG A 231 5.24 14.09 8.94
CA ARG A 231 6.00 14.50 7.76
C ARG A 231 5.92 13.47 6.63
N PHE A 232 5.96 12.19 6.97
CA PHE A 232 5.84 11.08 6.06
C PHE A 232 4.45 11.05 5.39
N LYS A 233 3.37 11.26 6.14
CA LYS A 233 2.01 11.43 5.60
C LYS A 233 1.93 12.59 4.61
N GLN A 234 2.54 13.73 4.92
CA GLN A 234 2.59 14.89 4.02
C GLN A 234 3.33 14.58 2.71
N ILE A 235 4.47 13.87 2.79
CA ILE A 235 5.24 13.43 1.62
C ILE A 235 4.40 12.50 0.73
N GLN A 236 3.67 11.55 1.33
CA GLN A 236 2.76 10.65 0.60
C GLN A 236 1.62 11.41 -0.08
N ALA A 237 0.94 12.30 0.64
CA ALA A 237 -0.17 13.09 0.12
C ALA A 237 0.28 13.97 -1.07
N ALA A 238 1.46 14.60 -0.96
CA ALA A 238 2.04 15.42 -2.00
C ALA A 238 2.35 14.62 -3.29
N TYR A 239 2.97 13.45 -3.15
CA TYR A 239 3.29 12.60 -4.32
C TYR A 239 2.03 12.08 -5.00
N ALA A 240 1.05 11.60 -4.24
CA ALA A 240 -0.24 11.13 -4.78
C ALA A 240 -0.97 12.25 -5.54
N PHE A 241 -0.95 13.47 -5.00
CA PHE A 241 -1.55 14.64 -5.63
C PHE A 241 -0.86 15.00 -6.95
N ILE A 242 0.48 15.10 -6.96
CA ILE A 242 1.25 15.39 -8.18
C ILE A 242 1.02 14.33 -9.25
N LYS A 243 1.04 13.05 -8.88
CA LYS A 243 0.81 11.92 -9.80
C LYS A 243 -0.58 12.00 -10.42
N LYS A 244 -1.62 12.21 -9.60
CA LYS A 244 -3.00 12.36 -10.07
C LYS A 244 -3.17 13.57 -10.98
N TYR A 245 -2.53 14.69 -10.69
CA TYR A 245 -2.59 15.87 -11.56
C TYR A 245 -1.88 15.64 -12.88
N ARG A 246 -0.66 15.12 -12.87
CA ARG A 246 0.11 14.88 -14.09
C ARG A 246 -0.50 13.79 -14.98
N SER A 247 -1.16 12.78 -14.39
CA SER A 247 -1.88 11.76 -15.17
C SER A 247 -3.10 12.30 -15.91
N ILE A 248 -3.71 13.40 -15.43
CA ILE A 248 -4.84 14.06 -16.10
C ILE A 248 -4.39 14.85 -17.34
N TYR A 249 -3.16 15.36 -17.38
CA TYR A 249 -2.64 16.18 -18.48
C TYR A 249 -1.71 15.43 -19.47
N THR A 250 -1.38 14.17 -19.19
CA THR A 250 -0.59 13.30 -20.09
C THR A 250 -1.45 12.32 -20.89
N ALA A 251 -2.76 12.30 -20.67
CA ALA A 251 -3.73 11.45 -21.37
C ALA A 251 -4.53 12.21 -22.45
N SER A 252 -3.96 13.25 -23.06
CA SER A 252 -4.53 13.98 -24.21
C SER A 252 -3.59 13.97 -25.39
#